data_AF-A0A838PDG3-F1
#
_entry.id   AF-A0A838PDG3-F1
#
_cell.length_a   1.000
_cell.length_b   1.000
_cell.length_c   1.000
_cell.angle_alpha   90.00
_cell.angle_beta   90.00
_cell.angle_gamma   90.00
#
_symmetry.space_group_name_H-M   'P 1'
#
loop_
_entity.id
_entity.type
_entity.pdbx_description
1 polymer ?
#
loop_
_entity_poly.entity_id
_entity_poly.type
_entity_poly.pdbx_seq_one_letter_code
_entity_poly.pdbx_strand_id
1 'polypeptide(L)'
;MKLIFSFNLCALLISGSFVASVSTQSELTAQGASSLAKDGKTSAMPGESECVRKAELRRRFLADTATRVVRPALMHASSLGRIQTVRALLKRGVPVNKKDAIGVTALMLAAEAGHVEVIKALLVAGADPNAAGGIAHGPIFSVMTMAMNSSNKNRMEVIDTLIAGGARMNPAGGSPVAPLVYAIEGCDVVMITALLKRGADVNWNGGEPLVAAVTNAYPEVEIVKVLLAAGADPNLPRVSVGGDEITLVSMLEQKMKLSRDDGGKTRDDYQEEIVRLLKKAGAKTLK
;
A
#
# COMPACT_ATOMS: atom_id res chain seq x y z
N MET A 1 -7.81 32.37 36.85
CA MET A 1 -7.79 33.18 35.61
C MET A 1 -7.31 32.29 34.48
N LYS A 2 -8.06 32.24 33.38
CA LYS A 2 -7.83 31.37 32.21
C LYS A 2 -6.59 31.86 31.42
N LEU A 3 -5.70 30.95 31.06
CA LEU A 3 -4.84 31.10 29.88
C LEU A 3 -5.20 29.99 28.89
N ILE A 4 -5.49 30.42 27.67
CA ILE A 4 -5.77 29.59 26.50
C ILE A 4 -4.42 29.29 25.85
N PHE A 5 -4.07 28.01 25.67
CA PHE A 5 -3.11 27.61 24.65
C PHE A 5 -3.67 26.40 23.89
N SER A 6 -3.99 26.67 22.63
CA SER A 6 -4.34 25.71 21.59
C SER A 6 -3.04 25.13 21.04
N PHE A 7 -2.90 23.80 20.99
CA PHE A 7 -1.94 23.13 20.12
C PHE A 7 -2.63 21.98 19.40
N ASN A 8 -3.14 22.32 18.23
CA ASN A 8 -3.50 21.40 17.16
C ASN A 8 -2.60 21.80 15.99
N LEU A 9 -1.57 21.01 15.69
CA LEU A 9 -0.68 21.26 14.56
C LEU A 9 -0.21 19.93 13.96
N CYS A 10 -1.12 19.29 13.23
CA CYS A 10 -0.77 18.29 12.23
C CYS A 10 -1.62 18.55 10.98
N ALA A 11 -1.35 19.68 10.32
CA ALA A 11 -1.71 19.94 8.93
C ALA A 11 -0.96 21.19 8.42
N LEU A 12 -0.44 21.06 7.20
CA LEU A 12 0.04 22.11 6.28
C LEU A 12 1.38 22.77 6.61
N LEU A 13 2.38 22.52 5.75
CA LEU A 13 2.96 23.57 4.91
C LEU A 13 3.45 22.97 3.58
N ILE A 14 2.61 23.12 2.55
CA ILE A 14 3.07 23.50 1.22
C ILE A 14 2.97 25.04 1.18
N SER A 15 4.07 25.73 0.86
CA SER A 15 4.07 26.98 0.08
C SER A 15 5.52 27.25 -0.37
N GLY A 16 5.83 27.68 -1.59
CA GLY A 16 5.03 28.11 -2.72
C GLY A 16 5.72 29.29 -3.41
N SER A 17 5.93 29.21 -4.73
CA SER A 17 6.01 30.29 -5.74
C SER A 17 6.33 29.60 -7.09
N PHE A 18 5.51 29.65 -8.15
CA PHE A 18 5.05 30.85 -8.83
C PHE A 18 3.82 30.56 -9.76
N VAL A 19 2.72 31.29 -9.54
CA VAL A 19 1.80 31.96 -10.49
C VAL A 19 0.87 31.19 -11.48
N ALA A 20 -0.43 31.51 -11.29
CA ALA A 20 -1.55 31.74 -12.22
C ALA A 20 -2.52 30.62 -12.67
N SER A 21 -3.73 30.76 -12.13
CA SER A 21 -5.05 30.74 -12.81
C SER A 21 -5.64 29.40 -13.26
N VAL A 22 -6.80 29.05 -12.67
CA VAL A 22 -8.12 28.93 -13.35
C VAL A 22 -9.09 28.06 -12.49
N SER A 23 -10.13 28.75 -11.97
CA SER A 23 -11.52 28.34 -11.67
C SER A 23 -11.88 27.05 -10.89
N THR A 24 -12.36 27.27 -9.66
CA THR A 24 -13.62 26.76 -9.07
C THR A 24 -14.10 25.34 -9.44
N GLN A 25 -13.62 24.31 -8.71
CA GLN A 25 -14.36 23.04 -8.49
C GLN A 25 -14.03 22.35 -7.14
N SER A 26 -13.33 23.02 -6.21
CA SER A 26 -12.65 22.35 -5.08
C SER A 26 -13.40 22.25 -3.75
N GLU A 27 -14.67 22.66 -3.64
CA GLU A 27 -15.36 22.69 -2.33
C GLU A 27 -16.22 21.44 -2.03
N LEU A 28 -16.45 20.55 -3.01
CA LEU A 28 -17.36 19.39 -2.82
C LEU A 28 -16.69 18.09 -2.36
N THR A 29 -15.36 17.98 -2.35
CA THR A 29 -14.65 16.72 -2.05
C THR A 29 -14.24 16.56 -0.58
N ALA A 30 -14.12 17.66 0.17
CA ALA A 30 -13.80 17.60 1.61
C ALA A 30 -14.98 17.08 2.46
N GLN A 31 -16.23 17.34 2.05
CA GLN A 31 -17.40 16.86 2.78
C GLN A 31 -17.60 15.33 2.68
N GLY A 32 -17.26 14.72 1.54
CA GLY A 32 -17.37 13.27 1.32
C GLY A 32 -16.42 12.43 2.16
N ALA A 33 -15.20 12.91 2.41
CA ALA A 33 -14.24 12.23 3.29
C ALA A 33 -14.66 12.29 4.78
N SER A 34 -15.35 13.36 5.20
CA SER A 34 -15.82 13.50 6.58
C SER A 34 -17.11 12.74 6.88
N SER A 35 -17.94 12.42 5.88
CA SER A 35 -19.19 11.67 6.09
C SER A 35 -18.93 10.18 6.32
N LEU A 36 -17.86 9.63 5.74
CA LEU A 36 -17.46 8.22 5.93
C LEU A 36 -17.03 7.87 7.37
N ALA A 37 -16.68 8.86 8.18
CA ALA A 37 -16.37 8.68 9.60
C ALA A 37 -17.62 8.71 10.51
N LYS A 38 -18.77 9.18 10.01
CA LYS A 38 -19.98 9.43 10.83
C LYS A 38 -20.97 8.26 10.85
N ASP A 39 -20.94 7.40 9.84
CA ASP A 39 -21.81 6.23 9.79
C ASP A 39 -21.14 5.04 10.50
N GLY A 40 -21.29 5.02 11.83
CA GLY A 40 -20.81 3.98 12.74
C GLY A 40 -21.44 2.59 12.55
N LYS A 41 -21.36 2.02 11.34
CA LYS A 41 -21.65 0.61 11.05
C LYS A 41 -20.42 -0.06 10.44
N THR A 42 -19.35 -0.14 11.21
CA THR A 42 -18.26 -1.07 10.94
C THR A 42 -18.72 -2.46 11.37
N SER A 43 -18.97 -3.36 10.43
CA SER A 43 -19.21 -4.80 10.66
C SER A 43 -17.92 -5.54 11.05
N ALA A 44 -17.02 -4.89 11.77
CA ALA A 44 -15.74 -5.46 12.17
C ALA A 44 -15.98 -6.55 13.23
N MET A 45 -15.51 -7.75 12.96
CA MET A 45 -15.44 -8.81 13.97
C MET A 45 -14.49 -8.34 15.08
N PRO A 46 -14.79 -8.57 16.38
CA PRO A 46 -13.89 -8.17 17.44
C PRO A 46 -12.58 -8.95 17.34
N GLY A 47 -11.45 -8.27 17.05
CA GLY A 47 -10.11 -8.89 16.98
C GLY A 47 -9.28 -8.58 15.72
N GLU A 48 -9.82 -7.87 14.71
CA GLU A 48 -9.03 -7.48 13.54
C GLU A 48 -8.10 -6.29 13.84
N SER A 49 -6.82 -6.38 13.45
CA SER A 49 -5.86 -5.30 13.65
C SER A 49 -6.22 -4.07 12.82
N GLU A 50 -5.90 -2.86 13.31
CA GLU A 50 -6.27 -1.62 12.61
C GLU A 50 -5.61 -1.49 11.22
N CYS A 51 -4.52 -2.22 10.95
CA CYS A 51 -3.95 -2.36 9.59
C CYS A 51 -4.94 -3.02 8.63
N VAL A 52 -5.58 -4.11 9.06
CA VAL A 52 -6.61 -4.84 8.29
C VAL A 52 -7.78 -3.90 8.00
N ARG A 53 -8.15 -3.07 8.98
CA ARG A 53 -9.18 -2.04 8.82
C ARG A 53 -8.81 -1.00 7.75
N LYS A 54 -7.54 -0.55 7.69
CA LYS A 54 -7.06 0.40 6.67
C LYS A 54 -7.04 -0.20 5.27
N ALA A 55 -6.58 -1.45 5.14
CA ALA A 55 -6.61 -2.18 3.86
C ALA A 55 -8.05 -2.32 3.34
N GLU A 56 -9.00 -2.65 4.23
CA GLU A 56 -10.42 -2.74 3.89
C GLU A 56 -11.04 -1.37 3.58
N LEU A 57 -10.63 -0.30 4.26
CA LEU A 57 -11.07 1.06 3.95
C LEU A 57 -10.61 1.51 2.55
N ARG A 58 -9.37 1.19 2.18
CA ARG A 58 -8.81 1.45 0.84
C ARG A 58 -9.58 0.66 -0.23
N ARG A 59 -9.97 -0.57 0.08
CA ARG A 59 -10.83 -1.40 -0.80
C ARG A 59 -12.22 -0.81 -0.98
N ARG A 60 -12.86 -0.35 0.10
CA ARG A 60 -14.18 0.31 0.04
C ARG A 60 -14.13 1.60 -0.78
N PHE A 61 -13.05 2.36 -0.68
CA PHE A 61 -12.83 3.56 -1.49
C PHE A 61 -12.74 3.26 -3.00
N LEU A 62 -12.04 2.17 -3.37
CA LEU A 62 -12.00 1.70 -4.77
C LEU A 62 -13.37 1.18 -5.26
N ALA A 63 -14.18 0.62 -4.37
CA ALA A 63 -15.53 0.16 -4.70
C ALA A 63 -16.52 1.32 -4.91
N ASP A 64 -16.43 2.40 -4.11
CA ASP A 64 -17.35 3.54 -4.15
C ASP A 64 -17.16 4.41 -5.41
N THR A 65 -15.90 4.60 -5.83
CA THR A 65 -15.55 5.31 -7.09
C THR A 65 -15.99 4.57 -8.36
N ALA A 66 -16.37 3.29 -8.26
CA ALA A 66 -16.83 2.48 -9.38
C ALA A 66 -18.19 2.90 -9.96
N THR A 67 -18.97 3.72 -9.26
CA THR A 67 -20.36 4.04 -9.64
C THR A 67 -20.49 5.14 -10.70
N ARG A 68 -19.41 5.88 -11.03
CA ARG A 68 -19.43 6.97 -12.04
C ARG A 68 -18.62 6.70 -13.31
N VAL A 69 -17.97 5.54 -13.43
CA VAL A 69 -17.07 5.22 -14.55
C VAL A 69 -17.72 4.19 -15.47
N VAL A 70 -17.93 4.53 -16.75
CA VAL A 70 -18.34 3.54 -17.77
C VAL A 70 -17.21 2.53 -17.94
N ARG A 71 -17.31 1.38 -17.27
CA ARG A 71 -16.32 0.30 -17.40
C ARG A 71 -16.45 -0.36 -18.78
N PRO A 72 -15.37 -0.42 -19.59
CA PRO A 72 -15.36 -1.17 -20.85
C PRO A 72 -15.84 -2.62 -20.69
N ALA A 73 -16.52 -3.16 -21.69
CA ALA A 73 -17.09 -4.52 -21.65
C ALA A 73 -16.09 -5.61 -21.24
N LEU A 74 -14.83 -5.49 -21.68
CA LEU A 74 -13.75 -6.42 -21.31
C LEU A 74 -13.44 -6.39 -19.81
N MET A 75 -13.46 -5.21 -19.18
CA MET A 75 -13.26 -5.06 -17.74
C MET A 75 -14.38 -5.74 -16.94
N HIS A 76 -15.63 -5.51 -17.32
CA HIS A 76 -16.78 -6.12 -16.66
C HIS A 76 -16.80 -7.65 -16.81
N ALA A 77 -16.52 -8.17 -18.01
CA ALA A 77 -16.39 -9.61 -18.24
C ALA A 77 -15.24 -10.22 -17.42
N SER A 78 -14.14 -9.48 -17.27
CA SER A 78 -12.96 -9.93 -16.53
C SER A 78 -13.20 -9.96 -15.01
N SER A 79 -13.87 -8.94 -14.44
CA SER A 79 -14.23 -8.94 -13.01
C SER A 79 -15.19 -10.06 -12.63
N LEU A 80 -16.04 -10.50 -13.57
CA LEU A 80 -17.01 -11.58 -13.37
C LEU A 80 -16.48 -12.97 -13.73
N GLY A 81 -15.23 -13.10 -14.19
CA GLY A 81 -14.65 -14.40 -14.54
C GLY A 81 -15.25 -15.04 -15.79
N ARG A 82 -15.93 -14.27 -16.66
CA ARG A 82 -16.65 -14.79 -17.84
C ARG A 82 -15.68 -15.11 -18.98
N ILE A 83 -14.92 -16.19 -18.85
CA ILE A 83 -13.83 -16.54 -19.78
C ILE A 83 -14.27 -16.62 -21.25
N GLN A 84 -15.45 -17.18 -21.55
CA GLN A 84 -15.93 -17.26 -22.93
C GLN A 84 -16.20 -15.87 -23.52
N THR A 85 -16.79 -14.97 -22.72
CA THR A 85 -17.01 -13.58 -23.12
C THR A 85 -15.69 -12.83 -23.31
N VAL A 86 -14.73 -13.01 -22.39
CA VAL A 86 -13.39 -12.42 -22.51
C VAL A 86 -12.72 -12.87 -23.81
N ARG A 87 -12.67 -14.17 -24.09
CA ARG A 87 -12.08 -14.70 -25.34
C ARG A 87 -12.78 -14.16 -26.59
N ALA A 88 -14.11 -14.06 -26.58
CA ALA A 88 -14.86 -13.49 -27.70
C ALA A 88 -14.56 -12.00 -27.93
N LEU A 89 -14.41 -11.21 -26.86
CA LEU A 89 -14.05 -9.80 -26.94
C LEU A 89 -12.62 -9.60 -27.44
N LEU A 90 -11.67 -10.42 -26.97
CA LEU A 90 -10.26 -10.36 -27.42
C LEU A 90 -10.14 -10.70 -28.91
N LYS A 91 -10.88 -11.71 -29.40
CA LYS A 91 -10.93 -12.04 -30.84
C LYS A 91 -11.45 -10.90 -31.72
N ARG A 92 -12.25 -9.98 -31.17
CA ARG A 92 -12.76 -8.79 -31.86
C ARG A 92 -11.78 -7.60 -31.85
N GLY A 93 -10.57 -7.78 -31.31
CA GLY A 93 -9.55 -6.73 -31.30
C GLY A 93 -9.81 -5.61 -30.28
N VAL A 94 -10.59 -5.88 -29.22
CA VAL A 94 -10.79 -4.90 -28.14
C VAL A 94 -9.42 -4.58 -27.50
N PRO A 95 -9.10 -3.29 -27.25
CA PRO A 95 -7.83 -2.91 -26.64
C PRO A 95 -7.67 -3.52 -25.24
N VAL A 96 -6.79 -4.52 -25.13
CA VAL A 96 -6.57 -5.31 -23.89
C VAL A 96 -6.07 -4.46 -22.71
N ASN A 97 -5.25 -3.44 -23.01
CA ASN A 97 -4.64 -2.53 -22.03
C ASN A 97 -5.42 -1.23 -21.83
N LYS A 98 -6.68 -1.16 -22.27
CA LYS A 98 -7.50 0.03 -22.05
C LYS A 98 -7.62 0.28 -20.54
N LYS A 99 -7.29 1.49 -20.13
CA LYS A 99 -7.45 1.99 -18.76
C LYS A 99 -8.75 2.76 -18.60
N ASP A 100 -9.35 2.69 -17.42
CA ASP A 100 -10.46 3.55 -17.02
C ASP A 100 -9.94 4.89 -16.48
N ALA A 101 -10.83 5.72 -15.91
CA ALA A 101 -10.50 7.07 -15.44
C ALA A 101 -9.44 7.11 -14.32
N ILE A 102 -9.28 6.00 -13.58
CA ILE A 102 -8.32 5.89 -12.47
C ILE A 102 -7.16 4.93 -12.81
N GLY A 103 -7.04 4.52 -14.07
CA GLY A 103 -5.95 3.66 -14.52
C GLY A 103 -6.19 2.16 -14.36
N VAL A 104 -7.39 1.72 -13.97
CA VAL A 104 -7.72 0.28 -13.82
C VAL A 104 -7.78 -0.39 -15.19
N THR A 105 -7.24 -1.61 -15.28
CA THR A 105 -7.29 -2.45 -16.49
C THR A 105 -8.16 -3.69 -16.29
N ALA A 106 -8.47 -4.41 -17.38
CA ALA A 106 -9.16 -5.69 -17.29
C ALA A 106 -8.35 -6.75 -16.49
N LEU A 107 -7.02 -6.74 -16.63
CA LEU A 107 -6.12 -7.65 -15.92
C LEU A 107 -6.14 -7.41 -14.41
N MET A 108 -6.14 -6.14 -13.99
CA MET A 108 -6.27 -5.74 -12.58
C MET A 108 -7.54 -6.30 -11.93
N LEU A 109 -8.69 -6.17 -12.61
CA LEU A 109 -9.96 -6.68 -12.09
C LEU A 109 -10.03 -8.21 -12.05
N ALA A 110 -9.43 -8.89 -13.03
CA ALA A 110 -9.32 -10.34 -13.00
C ALA A 110 -8.43 -10.83 -11.85
N ALA A 111 -7.31 -10.12 -11.61
CA ALA A 111 -6.37 -10.41 -10.52
C ALA A 111 -7.01 -10.18 -9.15
N GLU A 112 -7.71 -9.07 -8.95
CA GLU A 112 -8.45 -8.77 -7.72
C GLU A 112 -9.50 -9.83 -7.40
N ALA A 113 -10.25 -10.26 -8.42
CA ALA A 113 -11.35 -11.21 -8.26
C ALA A 113 -10.91 -12.68 -8.25
N GLY A 114 -9.64 -13.00 -8.54
CA GLY A 114 -9.13 -14.37 -8.46
C GLY A 114 -9.34 -15.24 -9.69
N HIS A 115 -9.62 -14.66 -10.85
CA HIS A 115 -10.00 -15.38 -12.06
C HIS A 115 -8.77 -15.80 -12.89
N VAL A 116 -8.04 -16.82 -12.42
CA VAL A 116 -6.79 -17.31 -13.03
C VAL A 116 -6.89 -17.58 -14.53
N GLU A 117 -7.96 -18.23 -14.99
CA GLU A 117 -8.14 -18.53 -16.42
C GLU A 117 -8.36 -17.28 -17.29
N VAL A 118 -9.00 -16.25 -16.71
CA VAL A 118 -9.14 -14.94 -17.37
C VAL A 118 -7.78 -14.24 -17.42
N ILE A 119 -7.00 -14.29 -16.35
CA ILE A 119 -5.65 -13.72 -16.28
C ILE A 119 -4.76 -14.31 -17.37
N LYS A 120 -4.70 -15.65 -17.47
CA LYS A 120 -3.95 -16.33 -18.53
C LYS A 120 -4.37 -15.87 -19.92
N ALA A 121 -5.68 -15.79 -20.19
CA ALA A 121 -6.19 -15.34 -21.48
C ALA A 121 -5.83 -13.89 -21.80
N LEU A 122 -5.88 -12.99 -20.81
CA LEU A 122 -5.49 -11.58 -20.96
C LEU A 122 -3.98 -11.44 -21.21
N LEU A 123 -3.14 -12.18 -20.47
CA LEU A 123 -1.68 -12.19 -20.66
C LEU A 123 -1.28 -12.70 -22.05
N VAL A 124 -1.89 -13.79 -22.52
CA VAL A 124 -1.70 -14.31 -23.89
C VAL A 124 -2.09 -13.27 -24.95
N ALA A 125 -3.10 -12.45 -24.66
CA ALA A 125 -3.52 -11.36 -25.55
C ALA A 125 -2.68 -10.07 -25.43
N GLY A 126 -1.58 -10.09 -24.66
CA GLY A 126 -0.66 -8.96 -24.52
C GLY A 126 -1.07 -7.94 -23.46
N ALA A 127 -1.85 -8.35 -22.46
CA ALA A 127 -2.09 -7.51 -21.29
C ALA A 127 -0.77 -7.21 -20.56
N ASP A 128 -0.56 -5.95 -20.18
CA ASP A 128 0.63 -5.52 -19.44
C ASP A 128 0.54 -5.98 -17.97
N PRO A 129 1.38 -6.95 -17.53
CA PRO A 129 1.37 -7.46 -16.17
C PRO A 129 1.90 -6.44 -15.14
N ASN A 130 2.52 -5.36 -15.61
CA ASN A 130 3.10 -4.29 -14.79
C ASN A 130 2.26 -3.02 -14.82
N ALA A 131 1.04 -3.08 -15.36
CA ALA A 131 0.15 -1.94 -15.39
C ALA A 131 -0.09 -1.40 -13.97
N ALA A 132 -0.09 -0.08 -13.86
CA ALA A 132 -0.42 0.66 -12.65
C ALA A 132 -1.46 1.75 -12.92
N GLY A 133 -2.22 2.07 -11.89
CA GLY A 133 -3.25 3.10 -11.83
C GLY A 133 -3.21 3.83 -10.50
N GLY A 134 -4.06 4.83 -10.37
CA GLY A 134 -4.13 5.72 -9.20
C GLY A 134 -4.87 7.01 -9.54
N ILE A 135 -5.12 7.81 -8.51
CA ILE A 135 -5.69 9.15 -8.63
C ILE A 135 -4.65 10.18 -8.16
N ALA A 136 -4.74 11.41 -8.66
CA ALA A 136 -3.91 12.50 -8.17
C ALA A 136 -4.09 12.65 -6.65
N HIS A 137 -3.00 12.55 -5.90
CA HIS A 137 -2.96 12.56 -4.43
C HIS A 137 -3.68 11.40 -3.72
N GLY A 138 -3.96 10.29 -4.39
CA GLY A 138 -4.53 9.10 -3.78
C GLY A 138 -3.68 7.83 -3.98
N PRO A 139 -4.21 6.67 -3.58
CA PRO A 139 -3.46 5.43 -3.60
C PRO A 139 -3.10 5.02 -5.03
N ILE A 140 -1.80 4.87 -5.29
CA ILE A 140 -1.33 4.15 -6.47
C ILE A 140 -1.57 2.66 -6.23
N PHE A 141 -1.94 1.92 -7.27
CA PHE A 141 -2.10 0.46 -7.24
C PHE A 141 -1.56 -0.16 -8.53
N SER A 142 -1.13 -1.41 -8.46
CA SER A 142 -0.64 -2.20 -9.58
C SER A 142 -1.44 -3.50 -9.73
N VAL A 143 -1.24 -4.20 -10.84
CA VAL A 143 -1.77 -5.57 -11.03
C VAL A 143 -1.38 -6.47 -9.85
N MET A 144 -0.12 -6.39 -9.41
CA MET A 144 0.38 -7.23 -8.31
C MET A 144 -0.28 -6.88 -6.98
N THR A 145 -0.48 -5.60 -6.66
CA THR A 145 -1.13 -5.23 -5.38
C THR A 145 -2.61 -5.54 -5.38
N MET A 146 -3.29 -5.47 -6.52
CA MET A 146 -4.69 -5.89 -6.63
C MET A 146 -4.85 -7.41 -6.49
N ALA A 147 -3.89 -8.20 -6.99
CA ALA A 147 -3.87 -9.65 -6.79
C ALA A 147 -3.83 -10.09 -5.32
N MET A 148 -3.32 -9.23 -4.44
CA MET A 148 -3.15 -9.53 -3.00
C MET A 148 -4.44 -9.42 -2.18
N ASN A 149 -5.60 -9.16 -2.80
CA ASN A 149 -6.87 -9.06 -2.09
C ASN A 149 -7.12 -10.30 -1.20
N SER A 150 -7.29 -10.08 0.10
CA SER A 150 -7.47 -11.16 1.09
C SER A 150 -8.74 -11.98 0.88
N SER A 151 -9.76 -11.42 0.21
CA SER A 151 -10.99 -12.14 -0.15
C SER A 151 -10.80 -13.11 -1.32
N ASN A 152 -9.70 -13.00 -2.06
CA ASN A 152 -9.38 -13.91 -3.15
C ASN A 152 -8.71 -15.19 -2.59
N LYS A 153 -9.46 -16.31 -2.59
CA LYS A 153 -8.95 -17.62 -2.18
C LYS A 153 -7.79 -18.13 -3.04
N ASN A 154 -7.68 -17.64 -4.27
CA ASN A 154 -6.66 -18.00 -5.25
C ASN A 154 -5.50 -16.99 -5.28
N ARG A 155 -5.37 -16.08 -4.30
CA ARG A 155 -4.38 -14.98 -4.37
C ARG A 155 -2.95 -15.45 -4.66
N MET A 156 -2.53 -16.59 -4.10
CA MET A 156 -1.19 -17.14 -4.33
C MET A 156 -1.02 -17.65 -5.77
N GLU A 157 -1.99 -18.41 -6.28
CA GLU A 157 -1.97 -18.90 -7.67
C GLU A 157 -2.04 -17.74 -8.69
N VAL A 158 -2.82 -16.70 -8.38
CA VAL A 158 -2.86 -15.48 -9.18
C VAL A 158 -1.49 -14.83 -9.23
N ILE A 159 -0.83 -14.64 -8.09
CA ILE A 159 0.51 -14.05 -8.02
C ILE A 159 1.50 -14.89 -8.83
N ASP A 160 1.48 -16.21 -8.69
CA ASP A 160 2.36 -17.12 -9.45
C ASP A 160 2.10 -17.01 -10.97
N THR A 161 0.84 -16.95 -11.37
CA THR A 161 0.44 -16.78 -12.78
C THR A 161 0.91 -15.44 -13.33
N LEU A 162 0.82 -14.37 -12.55
CA LEU A 162 1.27 -13.03 -12.94
C LEU A 162 2.79 -12.97 -13.06
N ILE A 163 3.54 -13.56 -12.13
CA ILE A 163 5.01 -13.66 -12.19
C ILE A 163 5.43 -14.44 -13.44
N ALA A 164 4.78 -15.59 -13.72
CA ALA A 164 5.01 -16.35 -14.95
C ALA A 164 4.66 -15.55 -16.21
N GLY A 165 3.71 -14.63 -16.11
CA GLY A 165 3.33 -13.67 -17.15
C GLY A 165 4.23 -12.44 -17.28
N GLY A 166 5.29 -12.31 -16.48
CA GLY A 166 6.23 -11.18 -16.54
C GLY A 166 5.93 -10.02 -15.57
N ALA A 167 5.08 -10.23 -14.55
CA ALA A 167 4.89 -9.26 -13.49
C ALA A 167 6.15 -9.13 -12.64
N ARG A 168 6.57 -7.89 -12.36
CA ARG A 168 7.77 -7.58 -11.58
C ARG A 168 7.45 -7.60 -10.09
N MET A 169 8.22 -8.39 -9.35
CA MET A 169 8.17 -8.40 -7.89
C MET A 169 8.75 -7.12 -7.28
N ASN A 170 9.80 -6.58 -7.90
CA ASN A 170 10.55 -5.42 -7.45
C ASN A 170 10.40 -4.32 -8.51
N PRO A 171 9.37 -3.46 -8.43
CA PRO A 171 9.20 -2.36 -9.38
C PRO A 171 10.36 -1.35 -9.26
N ALA A 172 10.60 -0.55 -10.31
CA ALA A 172 11.70 0.42 -10.30
C ALA A 172 11.50 1.50 -9.23
N GLY A 173 12.61 1.93 -8.60
CA GLY A 173 12.63 2.92 -7.53
C GLY A 173 12.04 4.25 -7.99
N GLY A 174 10.97 4.68 -7.32
CA GLY A 174 10.19 5.87 -7.66
C GLY A 174 8.66 5.65 -7.64
N SER A 175 8.21 4.39 -7.69
CA SER A 175 6.79 4.05 -7.46
C SER A 175 6.61 3.46 -6.06
N PRO A 176 5.77 4.04 -5.18
CA PRO A 176 5.65 3.66 -3.77
C PRO A 176 4.96 2.30 -3.53
N VAL A 177 4.66 1.53 -4.57
CA VAL A 177 3.79 0.34 -4.45
C VAL A 177 4.55 -0.93 -4.79
N ALA A 178 5.66 -1.16 -4.08
CA ALA A 178 6.28 -2.47 -4.06
C ALA A 178 5.32 -3.48 -3.41
N PRO A 179 5.10 -4.65 -4.04
CA PRO A 179 4.34 -5.78 -3.50
C PRO A 179 4.61 -6.05 -2.01
N LEU A 180 5.89 -6.08 -1.61
CA LEU A 180 6.31 -6.35 -0.24
C LEU A 180 5.92 -5.21 0.72
N VAL A 181 6.13 -3.96 0.32
CA VAL A 181 5.75 -2.77 1.11
C VAL A 181 4.24 -2.73 1.31
N TYR A 182 3.44 -3.01 0.27
CA TYR A 182 1.98 -3.07 0.38
C TYR A 182 1.51 -4.14 1.37
N ALA A 183 2.12 -5.33 1.36
CA ALA A 183 1.79 -6.38 2.32
C ALA A 183 2.16 -6.00 3.77
N ILE A 184 3.25 -5.26 3.97
CA ILE A 184 3.70 -4.72 5.26
C ILE A 184 2.73 -3.65 5.78
N GLU A 185 2.32 -2.70 4.94
CA GLU A 185 1.34 -1.69 5.30
C GLU A 185 -0.01 -2.30 5.69
N GLY A 186 -0.38 -3.40 5.03
CA GLY A 186 -1.58 -4.19 5.34
C GLY A 186 -1.43 -5.16 6.52
N CYS A 187 -0.22 -5.30 7.09
CA CYS A 187 0.10 -6.27 8.15
C CYS A 187 -0.27 -7.72 7.79
N ASP A 188 -0.20 -8.10 6.50
CA ASP A 188 -0.47 -9.47 6.02
C ASP A 188 0.81 -10.31 6.08
N VAL A 189 1.12 -10.85 7.25
CA VAL A 189 2.33 -11.68 7.51
C VAL A 189 2.42 -12.89 6.58
N VAL A 190 1.28 -13.47 6.21
CA VAL A 190 1.22 -14.62 5.28
C VAL A 190 1.65 -14.18 3.89
N MET A 191 1.17 -13.03 3.41
CA MET A 191 1.59 -12.47 2.14
C MET A 191 3.06 -12.01 2.18
N ILE A 192 3.52 -11.34 3.24
CA ILE A 192 4.93 -10.96 3.42
C ILE A 192 5.84 -12.18 3.23
N THR A 193 5.57 -13.25 3.98
CA THR A 193 6.34 -14.50 3.90
C THR A 193 6.27 -15.13 2.51
N ALA A 194 5.10 -15.10 1.87
CA ALA A 194 4.90 -15.65 0.53
C ALA A 194 5.67 -14.87 -0.56
N LEU A 195 5.76 -13.54 -0.44
CA LEU A 195 6.50 -12.69 -1.37
C LEU A 195 8.01 -12.85 -1.19
N LEU A 196 8.50 -12.90 0.04
CA LEU A 196 9.92 -13.14 0.34
C LEU A 196 10.39 -14.49 -0.24
N LYS A 197 9.58 -15.55 -0.08
CA LYS A 197 9.84 -16.86 -0.71
C LYS A 197 9.87 -16.82 -2.24
N ARG A 198 9.24 -15.81 -2.86
CA ARG A 198 9.22 -15.58 -4.31
C ARG A 198 10.29 -14.58 -4.78
N GLY A 199 11.26 -14.25 -3.92
CA GLY A 199 12.38 -13.38 -4.26
C GLY A 199 12.03 -11.88 -4.24
N ALA A 200 11.01 -11.48 -3.46
CA ALA A 200 10.84 -10.06 -3.15
C ALA A 200 12.10 -9.55 -2.43
N ASP A 201 12.61 -8.41 -2.91
CA ASP A 201 13.81 -7.80 -2.34
C ASP A 201 13.47 -7.17 -0.99
N VAL A 202 13.96 -7.77 0.09
CA VAL A 202 13.77 -7.30 1.46
C VAL A 202 14.41 -5.93 1.71
N ASN A 203 15.40 -5.56 0.90
CA ASN A 203 16.15 -4.31 0.97
C ASN A 203 15.75 -3.33 -0.15
N TRP A 204 14.61 -3.57 -0.80
CA TRP A 204 14.14 -2.78 -1.93
C TRP A 204 14.15 -1.28 -1.63
N ASN A 205 14.58 -0.49 -2.61
CA ASN A 205 14.62 0.98 -2.56
C ASN A 205 15.33 1.54 -1.32
N GLY A 206 16.48 0.97 -0.95
CA GLY A 206 17.27 1.46 0.19
C GLY A 206 16.72 1.00 1.54
N GLY A 207 16.02 -0.13 1.59
CA GLY A 207 15.46 -0.67 2.83
C GLY A 207 14.06 -0.16 3.18
N GLU A 208 13.31 0.31 2.19
CA GLU A 208 11.93 0.77 2.34
C GLU A 208 11.01 -0.25 3.06
N PRO A 209 11.09 -1.58 2.82
CA PRO A 209 10.31 -2.56 3.57
C PRO A 209 10.51 -2.46 5.10
N LEU A 210 11.76 -2.28 5.55
CA LEU A 210 12.07 -2.13 6.97
C LEU A 210 11.61 -0.77 7.51
N VAL A 211 11.74 0.30 6.72
CA VAL A 211 11.18 1.62 7.06
C VAL A 211 9.67 1.54 7.25
N ALA A 212 8.95 0.93 6.30
CA ALA A 212 7.50 0.79 6.35
C ALA A 212 7.05 -0.03 7.56
N ALA A 213 7.75 -1.11 7.91
CA ALA A 213 7.44 -1.93 9.09
C ALA A 213 7.57 -1.14 10.41
N VAL A 214 8.59 -0.28 10.50
CA VAL A 214 8.91 0.48 11.73
C VAL A 214 8.11 1.77 11.84
N THR A 215 7.83 2.45 10.73
CA THR A 215 7.11 3.73 10.71
C THR A 215 5.60 3.58 10.55
N ASN A 216 5.09 2.35 10.41
CA ASN A 216 3.66 2.07 10.42
C ASN A 216 3.00 2.69 11.67
N ALA A 217 1.75 3.12 11.52
CA ALA A 217 0.96 3.64 12.64
C ALA A 217 0.87 2.63 13.80
N TYR A 218 0.86 1.34 13.45
CA TYR A 218 0.83 0.19 14.36
C TYR A 218 1.96 -0.78 13.98
N PRO A 219 3.20 -0.52 14.43
CA PRO A 219 4.33 -1.36 14.07
C PRO A 219 4.20 -2.72 14.76
N GLU A 220 4.16 -3.80 13.98
CA GLU A 220 4.16 -5.17 14.51
C GLU A 220 5.59 -5.69 14.58
N VAL A 221 6.05 -5.98 15.80
CA VAL A 221 7.38 -6.52 16.06
C VAL A 221 7.65 -7.80 15.25
N GLU A 222 6.62 -8.62 15.03
CA GLU A 222 6.73 -9.85 14.25
C GLU A 222 7.14 -9.58 12.80
N ILE A 223 6.61 -8.53 12.17
CA ILE A 223 7.00 -8.15 10.80
C ILE A 223 8.49 -7.79 10.77
N VAL A 224 8.97 -7.01 11.74
CA VAL A 224 10.40 -6.66 11.85
C VAL A 224 11.26 -7.93 12.00
N LYS A 225 10.85 -8.88 12.83
CA LYS A 225 11.53 -10.17 13.00
C LYS A 225 11.60 -10.95 11.68
N VAL A 226 10.48 -11.05 10.96
CA VAL A 226 10.41 -11.73 9.65
C VAL A 226 11.34 -11.08 8.63
N LEU A 227 11.37 -9.75 8.55
CA LEU A 227 12.24 -9.02 7.62
C LEU A 227 13.73 -9.21 7.95
N LEU A 228 14.10 -9.08 9.22
CA LEU A 228 15.49 -9.32 9.66
C LEU A 228 15.94 -10.76 9.40
N ALA A 229 15.06 -11.75 9.66
CA ALA A 229 15.33 -13.15 9.35
C ALA A 229 15.47 -13.40 7.83
N ALA A 230 14.81 -12.60 7.00
CA ALA A 230 14.93 -12.63 5.55
C ALA A 230 16.15 -11.85 5.00
N GLY A 231 16.97 -11.24 5.86
CA GLY A 231 18.19 -10.53 5.47
C GLY A 231 18.03 -9.03 5.26
N ALA A 232 17.02 -8.40 5.87
CA ALA A 232 16.93 -6.94 5.90
C ALA A 232 18.17 -6.33 6.57
N ASP A 233 18.85 -5.41 5.89
CA ASP A 233 19.97 -4.66 6.45
C ASP A 233 19.43 -3.46 7.24
N PRO A 234 19.58 -3.44 8.58
CA PRO A 234 19.05 -2.36 9.39
C PRO A 234 19.81 -1.03 9.26
N ASN A 235 20.95 -1.01 8.56
CA ASN A 235 21.75 0.20 8.32
C ASN A 235 21.51 0.81 6.93
N LEU A 236 20.81 0.11 6.05
CA LEU A 236 20.51 0.59 4.70
C LEU A 236 19.50 1.76 4.69
N PRO A 237 18.42 1.74 5.50
CA PRO A 237 17.49 2.85 5.56
C PRO A 237 18.10 4.20 5.94
N ARG A 238 17.76 5.23 5.17
CA ARG A 238 17.97 6.64 5.50
C ARG A 238 16.64 7.35 5.60
N VAL A 239 16.39 7.99 6.73
CA VAL A 239 15.14 8.69 7.00
C VAL A 239 15.45 10.17 7.18
N SER A 240 14.76 11.02 6.42
CA SER A 240 14.87 12.47 6.55
C SER A 240 14.03 12.96 7.74
N VAL A 241 14.69 13.48 8.78
CA VAL A 241 14.05 14.10 9.95
C VAL A 241 14.58 15.51 10.10
N GLY A 242 13.72 16.51 9.90
CA GLY A 242 14.13 17.92 10.01
C GLY A 242 15.11 18.41 8.95
N GLY A 243 15.27 17.69 7.84
CA GLY A 243 16.21 18.00 6.76
C GLY A 243 17.52 17.19 6.82
N ASP A 244 17.77 16.47 7.91
CA ASP A 244 18.94 15.60 8.06
C ASP A 244 18.57 14.14 7.77
N GLU A 245 19.44 13.42 7.05
CA GLU A 245 19.31 11.98 6.84
C GLU A 245 19.93 11.19 7.99
N ILE A 246 19.09 10.54 8.79
CA ILE A 246 19.53 9.73 9.93
C ILE A 246 19.18 8.25 9.75
N THR A 247 19.83 7.38 10.54
CA THR A 247 19.48 5.95 10.57
C THR A 247 18.12 5.70 11.21
N LEU A 248 17.50 4.57 10.89
CA LEU A 248 16.22 4.15 11.46
C LEU A 248 16.27 4.03 13.01
N VAL A 249 17.40 3.56 13.56
CA VAL A 249 17.60 3.49 15.02
C VAL A 249 17.71 4.88 15.63
N SER A 250 18.49 5.77 15.02
CA SER A 250 18.61 7.16 15.49
C SER A 250 17.25 7.87 15.50
N MET A 251 16.43 7.65 14.47
CA MET A 251 15.06 8.17 14.40
C MET A 251 14.19 7.68 15.57
N LEU A 252 14.20 6.37 15.85
CA LEU A 252 13.43 5.81 16.97
C LEU A 252 13.92 6.35 18.32
N GLU A 253 15.24 6.46 18.52
CA GLU A 253 15.81 7.01 19.74
C GLU A 253 15.44 8.49 19.97
N GLN A 254 15.40 9.30 18.91
CA GLN A 254 14.91 10.67 19.00
C GLN A 254 13.41 10.71 19.35
N LYS A 255 12.60 9.85 18.73
CA LYS A 255 11.15 9.77 18.99
C LYS A 255 10.85 9.36 20.43
N MET A 256 11.60 8.40 20.99
CA MET A 256 11.48 7.97 22.39
C MET A 256 11.94 9.03 23.40
N LYS A 257 12.87 9.92 23.03
CA LYS A 257 13.24 11.06 23.90
C LYS A 257 12.12 12.08 23.99
N LEU A 258 11.43 12.34 22.87
CA LEU A 258 10.32 13.29 22.80
C LEU A 258 9.05 12.80 23.52
N SER A 259 8.81 11.48 23.60
CA SER A 259 7.65 10.93 24.32
C SER A 259 7.79 10.95 25.84
N ARG A 260 9.02 10.88 26.36
CA ARG A 260 9.28 10.82 27.82
C ARG A 260 8.96 12.11 28.58
N ASP A 261 8.71 13.22 27.89
CA ASP A 261 8.36 14.51 28.49
C ASP A 261 6.85 14.66 28.82
N ASP A 262 5.96 13.73 28.40
CA ASP A 262 4.50 13.85 28.61
C ASP A 262 3.89 12.96 29.72
N GLY A 263 4.68 12.14 30.41
CA GLY A 263 4.22 11.33 31.54
C GLY A 263 3.31 10.14 31.20
N GLY A 264 3.13 9.78 29.92
CA GLY A 264 2.26 8.69 29.47
C GLY A 264 2.97 7.36 29.18
N LYS A 265 2.63 6.31 29.94
CA LYS A 265 3.39 5.04 30.04
C LYS A 265 3.07 3.92 29.01
N THR A 266 2.59 4.19 27.79
CA THR A 266 1.93 3.12 26.99
C THR A 266 2.37 2.91 25.54
N ARG A 267 3.22 3.76 24.95
CA ARG A 267 3.63 3.63 23.52
C ARG A 267 5.12 3.30 23.30
N ASP A 268 5.90 3.24 24.37
CA ASP A 268 7.37 3.11 24.31
C ASP A 268 7.84 1.64 24.23
N ASP A 269 7.11 0.67 24.80
CA ASP A 269 7.57 -0.72 24.93
C ASP A 269 7.89 -1.39 23.57
N TYR A 270 7.03 -1.19 22.57
CA TYR A 270 7.24 -1.75 21.23
C TYR A 270 8.41 -1.08 20.49
N GLN A 271 8.59 0.23 20.66
CA GLN A 271 9.71 0.96 20.05
C GLN A 271 11.03 0.54 20.68
N GLU A 272 11.05 0.33 22.00
CA GLU A 272 12.20 -0.22 22.69
C GLU A 272 12.53 -1.64 22.22
N GLU A 273 11.53 -2.52 22.05
CA GLU A 273 11.76 -3.87 21.52
C GLU A 273 12.32 -3.82 20.09
N ILE A 274 11.76 -2.99 19.21
CA ILE A 274 12.25 -2.80 17.84
C ILE A 274 13.70 -2.29 17.85
N VAL A 275 14.03 -1.29 18.67
CA VAL A 275 15.40 -0.78 18.80
C VAL A 275 16.36 -1.88 19.27
N ARG A 276 15.96 -2.69 20.26
CA ARG A 276 16.76 -3.84 20.72
C ARG A 276 16.99 -4.86 19.60
N LEU A 277 15.96 -5.18 18.82
CA LEU A 277 16.06 -6.10 17.69
C LEU A 277 17.00 -5.57 16.60
N LEU A 278 16.84 -4.30 16.21
CA LEU A 278 17.69 -3.66 15.21
C LEU A 278 19.16 -3.64 15.67
N LYS A 279 19.43 -3.25 16.93
CA LYS A 279 20.79 -3.28 17.49
C LYS A 279 21.38 -4.69 17.53
N LYS A 280 20.58 -5.70 17.89
CA LYS A 280 21.00 -7.11 17.85
C LYS A 280 21.33 -7.58 16.43
N ALA A 281 20.64 -7.05 15.43
CA ALA A 281 20.93 -7.26 14.01
C ALA A 281 22.10 -6.40 13.47
N GLY A 282 22.81 -5.68 14.33
CA GLY A 282 23.99 -4.89 13.94
C GLY A 282 23.68 -3.47 13.48
N ALA A 283 22.50 -2.94 13.78
CA ALA A 283 22.18 -1.54 13.51
C ALA A 283 23.09 -0.60 14.32
N LYS A 284 23.68 0.37 13.64
CA LYS A 284 24.56 1.37 14.23
C LYS A 284 23.79 2.67 14.46
N THR A 285 23.99 3.27 15.63
CA THR A 285 23.57 4.65 15.88
C THR A 285 24.55 5.58 15.18
N LEU A 286 24.38 5.79 13.88
CA LEU A 286 25.16 6.77 13.13
C LEU A 286 24.40 8.12 13.13
N LYS A 287 25.16 9.21 13.29
CA LYS A 287 24.71 10.54 12.91
C LYS A 287 24.78 10.68 11.41
#